data_AF-A0A8T0MTJ0-F1
#
_entry.id   AF-A0A8T0MTJ0-F1
#
_cell.length_a   1.000
_cell.length_b   1.000
_cell.length_c   1.000
_cell.angle_alpha   90.00
_cell.angle_beta   90.00
_cell.angle_gamma   90.00
#
_symmetry.space_group_name_H-M   'P 1'
#
loop_
_entity.id
_entity.type
_entity.pdbx_description
1 polymer ?
#
loop_
_entity_poly.entity_id
_entity_poly.type
_entity_poly.pdbx_seq_one_letter_code
_entity_poly.pdbx_strand_id
1 'polypeptide(L)'
;MVTNSTFYTDSNGRDFLKRVRNHREDWNLEITEPVAGNYYPVNLGAYVTDGKYEVSVLVDRAVGASSIHDGELEIMLHRRTVRDDGKGVDEPLGEIVCLDGSCKGLTARGTYYVKVDKLGHGPHWRRTYGQQVYSPYLVAFAHEDETNWKSYNVARASMMDVNYSLPDNVAIVTLQNLDDGTTLLRLAHLFQAAEDPQYSVIAKVELRKVFAKRSIKELTETNLSANQKKSDMKKLNWRVAGDTDSGLTPLKGGPVDSQALVVELGPMEIRTFLLKF
;
A
#
# COMPACT_ATOMS: atom_id res chain seq x y z
N MET A 1 -7.93 -1.43 -26.53
CA MET A 1 -7.71 -0.34 -25.58
C MET A 1 -6.50 0.44 -26.06
N VAL A 2 -6.59 1.75 -26.31
CA VAL A 2 -5.48 2.55 -26.86
C VAL A 2 -4.74 3.20 -25.69
N THR A 3 -3.65 2.59 -25.23
CA THR A 3 -2.94 2.99 -24.01
C THR A 3 -1.72 3.87 -24.27
N ASN A 4 -1.38 4.14 -25.54
CA ASN A 4 -0.31 5.05 -25.96
C ASN A 4 1.02 4.76 -25.25
N SER A 5 1.45 3.50 -25.27
CA SER A 5 2.68 3.01 -24.64
C SER A 5 2.78 3.28 -23.14
N THR A 6 1.67 3.62 -22.48
CA THR A 6 1.62 4.00 -21.07
C THR A 6 0.93 2.94 -20.22
N PHE A 7 1.54 2.65 -19.08
CA PHE A 7 0.95 1.87 -18.00
C PHE A 7 1.44 2.42 -16.66
N TYR A 8 0.87 1.95 -15.56
CA TYR A 8 1.17 2.46 -14.23
C TYR A 8 1.47 1.31 -13.29
N THR A 9 2.53 1.44 -12.49
CA THR A 9 2.89 0.47 -11.45
C THR A 9 3.11 1.20 -10.12
N ASP A 10 2.82 0.52 -9.02
CA ASP A 10 3.02 1.09 -7.69
C ASP A 10 4.51 1.21 -7.30
N SER A 11 4.79 2.10 -6.34
CA SER A 11 6.06 2.22 -5.64
C SER A 11 5.87 1.72 -4.20
N ASN A 12 6.35 0.51 -3.91
CA ASN A 12 6.26 -0.12 -2.59
C ASN A 12 4.83 -0.12 -2.01
N GLY A 13 3.82 -0.33 -2.86
CA GLY A 13 2.41 -0.36 -2.47
C GLY A 13 1.76 1.00 -2.26
N ARG A 14 2.42 2.11 -2.63
CA ARG A 14 1.92 3.48 -2.44
C ARG A 14 1.67 4.19 -3.77
N ASP A 15 2.50 5.15 -4.14
CA ASP A 15 2.32 5.98 -5.34
C ASP A 15 2.31 5.13 -6.61
N PHE A 16 1.34 5.35 -7.50
CA PHE A 16 1.40 4.85 -8.86
C PHE A 16 2.25 5.78 -9.70
N LEU A 17 3.25 5.21 -10.36
CA LEU A 17 4.17 5.91 -11.25
C LEU A 17 3.80 5.60 -12.70
N LYS A 18 3.73 6.65 -13.52
CA LYS A 18 3.54 6.52 -14.96
C LYS A 18 4.80 5.88 -15.57
N ARG A 19 4.60 4.79 -16.30
CA ARG A 19 5.63 4.08 -17.05
C ARG A 19 5.35 4.25 -18.54
N VAL A 20 6.37 4.62 -19.31
CA VAL A 20 6.29 4.72 -20.77
C VAL A 20 7.24 3.68 -21.34
N ARG A 21 6.70 2.78 -22.15
CA ARG A 21 7.46 1.69 -22.79
C ARG A 21 8.59 2.29 -23.65
N ASN A 22 9.79 1.71 -23.53
CA ASN A 22 11.02 2.12 -24.22
C ASN A 22 11.43 3.59 -23.99
N HIS A 23 11.12 4.16 -22.83
CA HIS A 23 11.44 5.54 -22.51
C HIS A 23 12.06 5.69 -21.11
N ARG A 24 12.90 6.72 -20.94
CA ARG A 24 13.51 7.15 -19.68
C ARG A 24 13.50 8.67 -19.65
N GLU A 25 13.13 9.24 -18.51
CA GLU A 25 13.03 10.69 -18.32
C GLU A 25 14.42 11.35 -18.28
N ASP A 26 15.36 10.69 -17.60
CA ASP A 26 16.65 11.30 -17.24
C ASP A 26 17.74 11.13 -18.32
N TRP A 27 17.53 10.26 -19.32
CA TRP A 27 18.48 10.04 -20.42
C TRP A 27 17.86 9.45 -21.68
N ASN A 28 18.55 9.59 -22.81
CA ASN A 28 18.16 8.97 -24.08
C ASN A 28 18.45 7.46 -24.03
N LEU A 29 17.40 6.64 -23.97
CA LEU A 29 17.50 5.18 -23.90
C LEU A 29 17.88 4.58 -25.26
N GLU A 30 18.98 3.83 -25.31
CA GLU A 30 19.26 2.86 -26.38
C GLU A 30 18.55 1.54 -26.07
N ILE A 31 17.68 1.08 -26.96
CA ILE A 31 16.85 -0.10 -26.72
C ILE A 31 17.63 -1.37 -27.08
N THR A 32 18.22 -2.00 -26.06
CA THR A 32 18.90 -3.29 -26.19
C THR A 32 18.00 -4.47 -25.79
N GLU A 33 17.13 -4.26 -24.79
CA GLU A 33 16.25 -5.28 -24.21
C GLU A 33 14.79 -4.80 -24.22
N PRO A 34 14.04 -5.00 -25.33
CA PRO A 34 12.71 -4.42 -25.52
C PRO A 34 11.64 -4.98 -24.59
N VAL A 35 11.88 -6.15 -23.97
CA VAL A 35 10.99 -6.75 -22.97
C VAL A 35 11.51 -6.51 -21.57
N ALA A 36 12.70 -7.03 -21.24
CA ALA A 36 13.24 -6.93 -19.88
C ALA A 36 13.45 -5.48 -19.42
N GLY A 37 13.79 -4.55 -20.32
CA GLY A 37 13.92 -3.13 -20.03
C GLY A 37 12.61 -2.42 -19.69
N ASN A 38 11.46 -3.08 -19.84
CA ASN A 38 10.13 -2.53 -19.54
C ASN A 38 9.42 -3.24 -18.38
N TYR A 39 10.07 -4.19 -17.71
CA TYR A 39 9.54 -4.79 -16.48
C TYR A 39 9.76 -3.88 -15.28
N TYR A 40 8.72 -3.69 -14.47
CA TYR A 40 8.76 -2.92 -13.23
C TYR A 40 8.26 -3.76 -12.04
N PRO A 41 8.77 -3.50 -10.81
CA PRO A 41 8.27 -4.15 -9.62
C PRO A 41 6.84 -3.66 -9.29
N VAL A 42 6.03 -4.57 -8.75
CA VAL A 42 4.65 -4.34 -8.33
C VAL A 42 4.45 -5.00 -6.97
N ASN A 43 3.92 -4.26 -5.98
CA ASN A 43 3.60 -4.77 -4.64
C ASN A 43 2.13 -4.56 -4.26
N LEU A 44 1.41 -3.67 -4.94
CA LEU A 44 -0.02 -3.45 -4.81
C LEU A 44 -0.72 -3.83 -6.11
N GLY A 45 -0.27 -3.27 -7.24
CA GLY A 45 -0.90 -3.52 -8.52
C GLY A 45 -0.33 -2.70 -9.67
N ALA A 46 -0.88 -2.97 -10.85
CA ALA A 46 -0.61 -2.23 -12.07
C ALA A 46 -1.91 -1.94 -12.80
N TYR A 47 -1.95 -0.87 -13.59
CA TYR A 47 -3.12 -0.57 -14.41
C TYR A 47 -2.75 0.10 -15.74
N VAL A 48 -3.68 0.02 -16.68
CA VAL A 48 -3.65 0.71 -17.98
C VAL A 48 -4.96 1.48 -18.18
N THR A 49 -4.91 2.55 -18.98
CA THR A 49 -6.08 3.37 -19.31
C THR A 49 -6.05 3.83 -20.77
N ASP A 50 -7.23 3.99 -21.38
CA ASP A 50 -7.41 4.59 -22.71
C ASP A 50 -8.12 5.96 -22.65
N GLY A 51 -8.24 6.54 -21.45
CA GLY A 51 -8.97 7.79 -21.21
C GLY A 51 -10.49 7.64 -21.13
N LYS A 52 -11.05 6.43 -21.27
CA LYS A 52 -12.47 6.14 -21.02
C LYS A 52 -12.63 5.06 -19.96
N TYR A 53 -11.82 4.02 -20.05
CA TYR A 53 -11.80 2.88 -19.14
C TYR A 53 -10.40 2.69 -18.56
N GLU A 54 -10.36 2.00 -17.43
CA GLU A 54 -9.15 1.56 -16.76
C GLU A 54 -9.25 0.05 -16.53
N VAL A 55 -8.18 -0.69 -16.82
CA VAL A 55 -8.03 -2.09 -16.45
C VAL A 55 -6.94 -2.17 -15.40
N SER A 56 -7.30 -2.64 -14.22
CA SER A 56 -6.42 -2.71 -13.05
C SER A 56 -6.23 -4.17 -12.62
N VAL A 57 -5.01 -4.50 -12.21
CA VAL A 57 -4.65 -5.79 -11.64
C VAL A 57 -3.97 -5.58 -10.29
N LEU A 58 -4.53 -6.15 -9.23
CA LEU A 58 -3.92 -6.21 -7.91
C LEU A 58 -3.25 -7.57 -7.69
N VAL A 59 -2.18 -7.57 -6.90
CA VAL A 59 -1.31 -8.72 -6.68
C VAL A 59 -1.34 -9.15 -5.20
N ASP A 60 -1.17 -10.44 -4.92
CA ASP A 60 -1.06 -10.96 -3.55
C ASP A 60 0.37 -10.96 -2.99
N ARG A 61 1.36 -10.62 -3.83
CA ARG A 61 2.79 -10.61 -3.50
C ARG A 61 3.58 -9.73 -4.47
N ALA A 62 4.85 -9.49 -4.14
CA ALA A 62 5.78 -8.82 -5.04
C ALA A 62 5.98 -9.60 -6.34
N VAL A 63 5.74 -8.96 -7.48
CA VAL A 63 5.89 -9.54 -8.83
C VAL A 63 6.48 -8.51 -9.80
N GLY A 64 6.93 -9.00 -10.96
CA GLY A 64 7.28 -8.14 -12.10
C GLY A 64 6.10 -8.00 -13.05
N ALA A 65 5.79 -6.78 -13.48
CA ALA A 65 4.76 -6.51 -14.46
C ALA A 65 5.24 -5.57 -15.58
N SER A 66 4.58 -5.64 -16.74
CA SER A 66 4.90 -4.83 -17.91
C SER A 66 3.68 -4.61 -18.80
N SER A 67 3.79 -3.70 -19.77
CA SER A 67 2.87 -3.52 -20.89
C SER A 67 3.71 -3.45 -22.17
N ILE A 68 3.90 -4.60 -22.82
CA ILE A 68 4.79 -4.75 -23.99
C ILE A 68 4.12 -4.25 -25.28
N HIS A 69 2.79 -4.36 -25.33
CA HIS A 69 1.95 -3.84 -26.41
C HIS A 69 0.81 -2.97 -25.87
N ASP A 70 0.29 -2.08 -26.71
CA ASP A 70 -0.82 -1.22 -26.30
C ASP A 70 -2.09 -2.04 -26.01
N GLY A 71 -2.74 -1.73 -24.89
CA GLY A 71 -3.90 -2.47 -24.40
C GLY A 71 -3.56 -3.81 -23.74
N GLU A 72 -2.29 -4.12 -23.53
CA GLU A 72 -1.82 -5.31 -22.85
C GLU A 72 -1.24 -4.97 -21.47
N LEU A 73 -1.43 -5.86 -20.51
CA LEU A 73 -0.73 -5.84 -19.23
C LEU A 73 -0.34 -7.30 -18.91
N GLU A 74 0.94 -7.54 -18.68
CA GLU A 74 1.48 -8.86 -18.35
C GLU A 74 2.13 -8.87 -16.96
N ILE A 75 2.09 -10.03 -16.30
CA ILE A 75 2.68 -10.27 -14.98
C ILE A 75 3.46 -11.57 -15.04
N MET A 76 4.72 -11.53 -14.63
CA MET A 76 5.56 -12.73 -14.52
C MET A 76 5.24 -13.46 -13.21
N LEU A 77 4.62 -14.65 -13.32
CA LEU A 77 4.04 -15.36 -12.18
C LEU A 77 5.04 -16.26 -11.44
N HIS A 78 5.98 -16.86 -12.16
CA HIS A 78 6.98 -17.79 -11.62
C HIS A 78 8.20 -17.87 -12.53
N ARG A 79 9.36 -18.23 -12.00
CA ARG A 79 10.63 -18.30 -12.75
C ARG A 79 11.43 -19.53 -12.35
N ARG A 80 12.09 -20.13 -13.33
CA ARG A 80 13.13 -21.14 -13.13
C ARG A 80 14.19 -20.98 -14.19
N THR A 81 15.47 -20.93 -13.79
CA THR A 81 16.61 -20.89 -14.70
C THR A 81 17.48 -22.13 -14.55
N VAL A 82 18.26 -22.44 -15.58
CA VAL A 82 19.23 -23.55 -15.57
C VAL A 82 20.68 -23.05 -15.48
N ARG A 83 20.87 -21.74 -15.44
CA ARG A 83 22.16 -21.06 -15.30
C ARG A 83 22.04 -19.93 -14.29
N ASP A 84 23.14 -19.70 -13.57
CA ASP A 84 23.40 -18.51 -12.77
C ASP A 84 23.64 -17.29 -13.67
N ASP A 85 23.40 -16.09 -13.13
CA ASP A 85 23.54 -14.82 -13.85
C ASP A 85 24.88 -14.11 -13.61
N GLY A 86 25.78 -14.71 -12.84
CA GLY A 86 27.13 -14.22 -12.55
C GLY A 86 27.15 -13.04 -11.60
N LYS A 87 26.13 -12.87 -10.74
CA LYS A 87 26.03 -11.75 -9.77
C LYS A 87 26.39 -12.13 -8.34
N GLY A 88 26.92 -13.33 -8.13
CA GLY A 88 27.60 -13.72 -6.88
C GLY A 88 26.80 -14.64 -5.95
N VAL A 89 25.63 -15.11 -6.36
CA VAL A 89 24.90 -16.17 -5.65
C VAL A 89 25.41 -17.57 -6.02
N ASP A 90 26.00 -17.72 -7.22
CA ASP A 90 26.62 -18.94 -7.75
C ASP A 90 25.68 -20.16 -7.83
N GLU A 91 24.37 -19.91 -7.96
CA GLU A 91 23.34 -20.93 -8.10
C GLU A 91 22.30 -20.50 -9.14
N PRO A 92 21.82 -21.40 -10.02
CA PRO A 92 20.66 -21.10 -10.84
C PRO A 92 19.40 -20.92 -9.96
N LEU A 93 18.43 -20.14 -10.41
CA LEU A 93 17.11 -20.06 -9.78
C LEU A 93 16.35 -21.37 -10.04
N GLY A 94 16.61 -22.38 -9.23
CA GLY A 94 16.25 -23.79 -9.47
C GLY A 94 15.43 -24.42 -8.36
N GLU A 95 14.50 -23.71 -7.74
CA GLU A 95 13.74 -24.16 -6.56
C GLU A 95 13.02 -25.51 -6.79
N ILE A 96 13.20 -26.44 -5.84
CA ILE A 96 12.62 -27.79 -5.85
C ILE A 96 11.99 -28.16 -4.50
N VAL A 97 11.05 -29.10 -4.53
CA VAL A 97 10.46 -29.76 -3.36
C VAL A 97 10.74 -31.25 -3.47
N CYS A 98 11.29 -31.86 -2.42
CA CYS A 98 11.61 -33.28 -2.36
C CYS A 98 10.79 -33.99 -1.28
N LEU A 99 10.10 -35.07 -1.64
CA LEU A 99 9.31 -35.93 -0.75
C LEU A 99 9.56 -37.40 -1.12
N ASP A 100 9.79 -38.26 -0.13
CA ASP A 100 9.99 -39.71 -0.29
C ASP A 100 10.99 -40.12 -1.39
N GLY A 101 12.10 -39.39 -1.50
CA GLY A 101 13.14 -39.64 -2.50
C GLY A 101 12.83 -39.13 -3.91
N SER A 102 11.70 -38.45 -4.12
CA SER A 102 11.33 -37.81 -5.38
C SER A 102 11.39 -36.29 -5.26
N CYS A 103 12.12 -35.63 -6.16
CA CYS A 103 12.22 -34.17 -6.23
C CYS A 103 11.49 -33.63 -7.47
N LYS A 104 10.72 -32.55 -7.29
CA LYS A 104 10.00 -31.85 -8.37
C LYS A 104 10.23 -30.34 -8.26
N GLY A 105 10.03 -29.61 -9.35
CA GLY A 105 10.09 -28.14 -9.31
C GLY A 105 9.05 -27.56 -8.34
N LEU A 106 9.40 -26.47 -7.67
CA LEU A 106 8.48 -25.76 -6.78
C LEU A 106 7.24 -25.28 -7.54
N THR A 107 6.06 -25.58 -6.99
CA THR A 107 4.78 -25.04 -7.45
C THR A 107 4.34 -23.93 -6.51
N ALA A 108 4.25 -22.70 -7.02
CA ALA A 108 3.68 -21.57 -6.31
C ALA A 108 2.19 -21.40 -6.66
N ARG A 109 1.37 -21.11 -5.66
CA ARG A 109 -0.03 -20.66 -5.84
C ARG A 109 -0.14 -19.21 -5.43
N GLY A 110 -0.71 -18.39 -6.30
CA GLY A 110 -1.00 -16.98 -6.03
C GLY A 110 -2.38 -16.58 -6.53
N THR A 111 -2.85 -15.43 -6.07
CA THR A 111 -4.15 -14.85 -6.45
C THR A 111 -3.94 -13.46 -7.03
N TYR A 112 -4.63 -13.17 -8.13
CA TYR A 112 -4.62 -11.88 -8.80
C TYR A 112 -6.05 -11.40 -8.98
N TYR A 113 -6.27 -10.11 -8.82
CA TYR A 113 -7.60 -9.52 -8.85
C TYR A 113 -7.65 -8.54 -9.99
N VAL A 114 -8.54 -8.77 -10.95
CA VAL A 114 -8.67 -7.97 -12.16
C VAL A 114 -10.00 -7.23 -12.11
N LYS A 115 -9.98 -5.93 -12.39
CA LYS A 115 -11.20 -5.13 -12.52
C LYS A 115 -11.11 -4.13 -13.65
N VAL A 116 -12.24 -3.95 -14.33
CA VAL A 116 -12.44 -2.91 -15.34
C VAL A 116 -13.37 -1.86 -14.76
N ASP A 117 -12.92 -0.61 -14.76
CA ASP A 117 -13.67 0.54 -14.26
C ASP A 117 -13.75 1.63 -15.34
N LYS A 118 -14.74 2.52 -15.24
CA LYS A 118 -14.70 3.79 -15.97
C LYS A 118 -13.59 4.68 -15.39
N LEU A 119 -13.00 5.52 -16.23
CA LEU A 119 -11.96 6.47 -15.81
C LEU A 119 -12.44 7.27 -14.58
N GLY A 120 -11.60 7.33 -13.55
CA GLY A 120 -11.89 8.03 -12.29
C GLY A 120 -12.58 7.19 -11.20
N HIS A 121 -12.97 5.94 -11.48
CA HIS A 121 -13.53 5.02 -10.46
C HIS A 121 -12.58 3.88 -10.05
N GLY A 122 -11.57 3.58 -10.88
CA GLY A 122 -10.55 2.57 -10.59
C GLY A 122 -9.73 2.81 -9.32
N PRO A 123 -9.29 4.05 -9.01
CA PRO A 123 -8.50 4.36 -7.82
C PRO A 123 -9.14 3.86 -6.52
N HIS A 124 -10.41 4.15 -6.29
CA HIS A 124 -11.10 3.74 -5.07
C HIS A 124 -11.04 2.23 -4.85
N TRP A 125 -11.31 1.44 -5.89
CA TRP A 125 -11.18 -0.01 -5.81
C TRP A 125 -9.74 -0.47 -5.56
N ARG A 126 -8.75 0.09 -6.28
CA ARG A 126 -7.34 -0.27 -6.10
C ARG A 126 -6.87 -0.03 -4.66
N ARG A 127 -7.23 1.12 -4.07
CA ARG A 127 -6.84 1.51 -2.71
C ARG A 127 -7.56 0.68 -1.65
N THR A 128 -8.89 0.59 -1.72
CA THR A 128 -9.68 -0.09 -0.68
C THR A 128 -9.53 -1.60 -0.74
N TYR A 129 -9.64 -2.20 -1.93
CA TYR A 129 -9.50 -3.65 -2.09
C TYR A 129 -8.06 -4.09 -1.91
N GLY A 130 -7.08 -3.28 -2.33
CA GLY A 130 -5.66 -3.52 -2.03
C GLY A 130 -5.39 -3.64 -0.52
N GLN A 131 -6.01 -2.78 0.30
CA GLN A 131 -5.90 -2.88 1.75
C GLN A 131 -6.56 -4.15 2.31
N GLN A 132 -7.66 -4.62 1.71
CA GLN A 132 -8.31 -5.89 2.09
C GLN A 132 -7.46 -7.10 1.73
N VAL A 133 -6.76 -7.06 0.59
CA VAL A 133 -5.78 -8.10 0.21
C VAL A 133 -4.62 -8.14 1.20
N TYR A 134 -4.12 -6.96 1.62
CA TYR A 134 -3.04 -6.87 2.61
C TYR A 134 -3.47 -7.30 4.03
N SER A 135 -4.73 -7.04 4.41
CA SER A 135 -5.26 -7.34 5.75
C SER A 135 -6.59 -8.11 5.66
N PRO A 136 -6.54 -9.41 5.33
CA PRO A 136 -7.73 -10.26 5.27
C PRO A 136 -8.29 -10.54 6.67
N TYR A 137 -9.53 -11.06 6.73
CA TYR A 137 -10.11 -11.51 7.98
C TYR A 137 -9.30 -12.66 8.60
N LEU A 138 -9.07 -12.57 9.91
CA LEU A 138 -8.52 -13.66 10.71
C LEU A 138 -9.65 -14.61 11.12
N VAL A 139 -9.54 -15.87 10.73
CA VAL A 139 -10.52 -16.90 11.07
C VAL A 139 -9.97 -17.74 12.22
N ALA A 140 -10.74 -17.86 13.30
CA ALA A 140 -10.41 -18.69 14.46
C ALA A 140 -11.42 -19.83 14.60
N PHE A 141 -10.94 -21.04 14.88
CA PHE A 141 -11.75 -22.23 15.07
C PHE A 141 -11.53 -22.77 16.49
N ALA A 142 -12.62 -23.15 17.15
CA ALA A 142 -12.61 -23.84 18.43
C ALA A 142 -13.47 -25.11 18.32
N HIS A 143 -13.07 -26.19 18.98
CA HIS A 143 -13.84 -27.42 19.05
C HIS A 143 -14.69 -27.41 20.33
N GLU A 144 -16.00 -27.40 20.17
CA GLU A 144 -16.95 -27.30 21.29
C GLU A 144 -17.99 -28.41 21.21
N ASP A 145 -18.44 -28.89 22.37
CA ASP A 145 -19.54 -29.85 22.48
C ASP A 145 -20.89 -29.12 22.37
N GLU A 146 -21.71 -29.48 21.37
CA GLU A 146 -23.00 -28.84 21.09
C GLU A 146 -23.95 -28.85 22.30
N THR A 147 -23.77 -29.78 23.24
CA THR A 147 -24.61 -29.90 24.44
C THR A 147 -24.41 -28.77 25.46
N ASN A 148 -23.27 -28.06 25.42
CA ASN A 148 -22.93 -26.93 26.30
C ASN A 148 -23.08 -25.55 25.64
N TRP A 149 -23.68 -25.46 24.45
CA TRP A 149 -23.78 -24.26 23.58
C TRP A 149 -24.44 -23.02 24.24
N LYS A 150 -25.13 -23.16 25.38
CA LYS A 150 -25.93 -22.08 25.98
C LYS A 150 -25.17 -20.97 26.72
N SER A 151 -23.83 -20.98 26.77
CA SER A 151 -23.08 -20.03 27.63
C SER A 151 -22.18 -19.03 26.92
N TYR A 152 -21.96 -19.12 25.60
CA TYR A 152 -21.10 -18.16 24.89
C TYR A 152 -21.90 -17.34 23.87
N ASN A 153 -22.27 -16.13 24.29
CA ASN A 153 -22.64 -15.08 23.36
C ASN A 153 -21.45 -14.84 22.43
N VAL A 154 -21.62 -14.93 21.11
CA VAL A 154 -20.65 -14.40 20.14
C VAL A 154 -20.44 -12.93 20.49
N ALA A 155 -19.38 -12.63 21.23
CA ALA A 155 -19.10 -11.30 21.70
C ALA A 155 -18.71 -10.45 20.49
N ARG A 156 -19.69 -9.73 19.92
CA ARG A 156 -19.40 -8.65 18.98
C ARG A 156 -18.74 -7.53 19.76
N ALA A 157 -17.42 -7.53 19.76
CA ALA A 157 -16.61 -6.52 20.43
C ALA A 157 -15.83 -5.72 19.39
N SER A 158 -16.04 -4.40 19.36
CA SER A 158 -15.14 -3.44 18.72
C SER A 158 -14.38 -2.68 19.79
N MET A 159 -13.14 -2.28 19.49
CA MET A 159 -12.40 -1.30 20.30
C MET A 159 -12.81 0.15 19.97
N MET A 160 -13.29 0.35 18.74
CA MET A 160 -13.82 1.62 18.25
C MET A 160 -15.26 1.82 18.72
N ASP A 161 -15.73 3.06 18.68
CA ASP A 161 -17.13 3.42 18.88
C ASP A 161 -18.05 2.63 17.92
N VAL A 162 -19.24 2.25 18.40
CA VAL A 162 -20.17 1.33 17.70
C VAL A 162 -20.58 1.83 16.32
N ASN A 163 -20.68 3.15 16.12
CA ASN A 163 -21.08 3.76 14.85
C ASN A 163 -19.94 4.51 14.16
N TYR A 164 -18.69 4.19 14.50
CA TYR A 164 -17.52 4.84 13.91
C TYR A 164 -16.75 3.88 13.01
N SER A 165 -16.31 4.39 11.87
CA SER A 165 -15.39 3.72 10.96
C SER A 165 -14.36 4.75 10.49
N LEU A 166 -13.17 4.29 10.16
CA LEU A 166 -12.19 5.16 9.53
C LEU A 166 -12.73 5.62 8.17
N PRO A 167 -12.40 6.85 7.73
CA PRO A 167 -12.64 7.26 6.35
C PRO A 167 -11.99 6.28 5.37
N ASP A 168 -12.63 5.97 4.24
CA ASP A 168 -12.11 4.99 3.26
C ASP A 168 -10.74 5.38 2.67
N ASN A 169 -10.35 6.65 2.80
CA ASN A 169 -9.04 7.15 2.39
C ASN A 169 -7.96 7.03 3.49
N VAL A 170 -8.24 6.38 4.62
CA VAL A 170 -7.31 6.18 5.73
C VAL A 170 -7.22 4.72 6.16
N ALA A 171 -6.00 4.24 6.40
CA ALA A 171 -5.74 2.95 7.07
C ALA A 171 -4.88 3.13 8.33
N ILE A 172 -5.12 2.30 9.34
CA ILE A 172 -4.16 2.08 10.44
C ILE A 172 -3.11 1.10 9.93
N VAL A 173 -1.90 1.59 9.68
CA VAL A 173 -0.78 0.77 9.17
C VAL A 173 0.15 0.30 10.29
N THR A 174 0.00 0.84 11.50
CA THR A 174 0.68 0.34 12.70
C THR A 174 -0.17 0.63 13.92
N LEU A 175 -0.39 -0.39 14.74
CA LEU A 175 -0.88 -0.27 16.10
C LEU A 175 -0.12 -1.26 16.98
N GLN A 176 0.79 -0.76 17.82
CA GLN A 176 1.72 -1.61 18.56
C GLN A 176 1.96 -1.05 19.97
N ASN A 177 1.94 -1.92 20.98
CA ASN A 177 2.43 -1.56 22.31
C ASN A 177 3.95 -1.70 22.36
N LEU A 178 4.63 -0.71 22.93
CA LEU A 178 6.06 -0.69 23.15
C LEU A 178 6.38 -1.11 24.59
N ASP A 179 7.64 -1.49 24.82
CA ASP A 179 8.11 -2.03 26.11
C ASP A 179 8.01 -1.01 27.26
N ASP A 180 8.04 0.28 26.95
CA ASP A 180 7.87 1.38 27.90
C ASP A 180 6.41 1.67 28.27
N GLY A 181 5.47 0.86 27.76
CA GLY A 181 4.03 1.00 27.99
C GLY A 181 3.34 2.04 27.10
N THR A 182 4.07 2.72 26.20
CA THR A 182 3.47 3.58 25.18
C THR A 182 2.89 2.75 24.03
N THR A 183 1.96 3.33 23.28
CA THR A 183 1.40 2.71 22.07
C THR A 183 1.79 3.52 20.84
N LEU A 184 2.44 2.87 19.88
CA LEU A 184 2.76 3.41 18.57
C LEU A 184 1.56 3.25 17.63
N LEU A 185 1.12 4.37 17.05
CA LEU A 185 0.06 4.43 16.03
C LEU A 185 0.61 5.07 14.76
N ARG A 186 0.31 4.46 13.60
CA ARG A 186 0.50 5.10 12.29
C ARG A 186 -0.79 5.08 11.50
N LEU A 187 -1.17 6.25 11.03
CA LEU A 187 -2.29 6.46 10.12
C LEU A 187 -1.73 6.85 8.75
N ALA A 188 -2.20 6.19 7.70
CA ALA A 188 -1.78 6.46 6.32
C ALA A 188 -2.98 6.90 5.48
N HIS A 189 -2.83 8.00 4.74
CA HIS A 189 -3.74 8.36 3.66
C HIS A 189 -3.41 7.52 2.42
N LEU A 190 -4.43 6.86 1.87
CA LEU A 190 -4.25 5.83 0.83
C LEU A 190 -4.16 6.38 -0.60
N PHE A 191 -4.71 7.57 -0.85
CA PHE A 191 -4.81 8.16 -2.19
C PHE A 191 -3.75 9.23 -2.45
N GLN A 192 -3.29 9.31 -3.70
CA GLN A 192 -2.45 10.41 -4.22
C GLN A 192 -3.30 11.66 -4.47
N ALA A 193 -2.65 12.82 -4.57
CA ALA A 193 -3.36 14.03 -4.96
C ALA A 193 -3.99 13.87 -6.35
N ALA A 194 -5.24 14.29 -6.49
CA ALA A 194 -6.03 14.20 -7.72
C ALA A 194 -6.22 12.78 -8.28
N GLU A 195 -5.99 11.73 -7.49
CA GLU A 195 -6.20 10.35 -7.94
C GLU A 195 -7.70 10.02 -8.04
N ASP A 196 -8.46 10.45 -7.04
CA ASP A 196 -9.89 10.21 -6.87
C ASP A 196 -10.58 11.50 -6.40
N PRO A 197 -11.68 11.95 -7.04
CA PRO A 197 -12.31 13.24 -6.75
C PRO A 197 -12.96 13.30 -5.36
N GLN A 198 -13.36 12.18 -4.78
CA GLN A 198 -14.02 12.11 -3.48
C GLN A 198 -13.02 11.84 -2.36
N TYR A 199 -12.02 11.01 -2.62
CA TYR A 199 -11.13 10.46 -1.59
C TYR A 199 -9.73 11.08 -1.55
N SER A 200 -9.35 11.88 -2.55
CA SER A 200 -8.06 12.60 -2.58
C SER A 200 -8.13 13.98 -1.91
N VAL A 201 -8.83 14.05 -0.79
CA VAL A 201 -9.06 15.25 0.01
C VAL A 201 -8.57 15.03 1.45
N ILE A 202 -8.48 16.08 2.26
CA ILE A 202 -8.07 15.94 3.66
C ILE A 202 -9.03 15.01 4.42
N ALA A 203 -8.49 13.95 5.01
CA ALA A 203 -9.21 13.04 5.88
C ALA A 203 -9.13 13.49 7.35
N LYS A 204 -10.14 13.16 8.15
CA LYS A 204 -10.17 13.44 9.60
C LYS A 204 -10.40 12.14 10.37
N VAL A 205 -9.56 11.88 11.37
CA VAL A 205 -9.66 10.72 12.26
C VAL A 205 -9.84 11.19 13.69
N GLU A 206 -10.94 10.78 14.31
CA GLU A 206 -11.27 11.09 15.71
C GLU A 206 -10.71 10.00 16.64
N LEU A 207 -9.54 10.25 17.26
CA LEU A 207 -8.86 9.22 18.06
C LEU A 207 -9.66 8.80 19.30
N ARG A 208 -10.49 9.69 19.87
CA ARG A 208 -11.44 9.33 20.95
C ARG A 208 -12.41 8.23 20.51
N LYS A 209 -12.88 8.26 19.26
CA LYS A 209 -13.78 7.24 18.71
C LYS A 209 -13.02 5.98 18.30
N VAL A 210 -11.78 6.11 17.82
CA VAL A 210 -10.92 4.95 17.52
C VAL A 210 -10.61 4.15 18.79
N PHE A 211 -10.35 4.83 19.91
CA PHE A 211 -10.04 4.21 21.19
C PHE A 211 -11.17 4.40 22.21
N ALA A 212 -12.43 4.19 21.83
CA ALA A 212 -13.60 4.50 22.66
C ALA A 212 -13.61 3.85 24.06
N LYS A 213 -12.91 2.71 24.21
CA LYS A 213 -12.80 1.97 25.49
C LYS A 213 -11.59 2.36 26.35
N ARG A 214 -10.75 3.30 25.91
CA ARG A 214 -9.56 3.76 26.66
C ARG A 214 -9.43 5.29 26.57
N SER A 215 -9.03 5.92 27.67
CA SER A 215 -8.79 7.37 27.66
C SER A 215 -7.35 7.66 27.24
N ILE A 216 -7.14 8.46 26.19
CA ILE A 216 -5.80 8.93 25.81
C ILE A 216 -5.40 10.07 26.76
N LYS A 217 -4.30 9.88 27.50
CA LYS A 217 -3.73 10.88 28.43
C LYS A 217 -2.70 11.77 27.76
N GLU A 218 -1.86 11.18 26.91
CA GLU A 218 -0.81 11.89 26.18
C GLU A 218 -0.80 11.44 24.72
N LEU A 219 -0.59 12.40 23.82
CA LEU A 219 -0.45 12.19 22.39
C LEU A 219 0.75 13.00 21.89
N THR A 220 1.75 12.33 21.34
CA THR A 220 2.95 12.98 20.78
C THR A 220 3.14 12.57 19.32
N GLU A 221 3.16 13.55 18.42
CA GLU A 221 3.50 13.31 17.01
C GLU A 221 5.02 13.23 16.83
N THR A 222 5.47 12.22 16.09
CA THR A 222 6.88 11.96 15.83
C THR A 222 7.15 11.84 14.33
N ASN A 223 8.43 11.69 13.97
CA ASN A 223 8.81 11.31 12.62
C ASN A 223 8.42 9.83 12.32
N LEU A 224 8.65 9.37 11.09
CA LEU A 224 8.16 8.05 10.64
C LEU A 224 8.69 6.88 11.49
N SER A 225 9.97 6.94 11.87
CA SER A 225 10.66 5.97 12.73
C SER A 225 10.39 6.14 14.23
N ALA A 226 9.58 7.12 14.62
CA ALA A 226 9.23 7.43 16.00
C ALA A 226 10.41 7.78 16.94
N ASN A 227 11.56 8.21 16.40
CA ASN A 227 12.76 8.54 17.20
C ASN A 227 13.00 10.04 17.38
N GLN A 228 12.18 10.90 16.77
CA GLN A 228 12.26 12.36 16.93
C GLN A 228 10.85 12.96 16.98
N LYS A 229 10.62 13.97 17.84
CA LYS A 229 9.38 14.75 17.82
C LYS A 229 9.22 15.46 16.49
N LYS A 230 7.99 15.50 15.97
CA LYS A 230 7.71 16.10 14.67
C LYS A 230 8.05 17.59 14.61
N SER A 231 7.82 18.31 15.70
CA SER A 231 8.15 19.73 15.87
C SER A 231 9.65 20.04 15.74
N ASP A 232 10.50 19.07 16.04
CA ASP A 232 11.94 19.27 16.15
C ASP A 232 12.67 18.95 14.84
N MET A 233 11.94 18.41 13.85
CA MET A 233 12.47 18.09 12.53
C MET A 233 12.83 19.35 11.76
N LYS A 234 14.09 19.45 11.32
CA LYS A 234 14.58 20.53 10.46
C LYS A 234 14.88 20.00 9.06
N LYS A 235 14.51 20.75 8.04
CA LYS A 235 14.84 20.45 6.64
C LYS A 235 16.00 21.32 6.19
N LEU A 236 16.86 20.76 5.36
CA LEU A 236 17.85 21.55 4.65
C LEU A 236 17.17 22.31 3.51
N ASN A 237 17.65 23.53 3.27
CA ASN A 237 17.21 24.34 2.14
C ASN A 237 18.17 24.10 0.98
N TRP A 238 17.64 23.61 -0.14
CA TRP A 238 18.41 23.32 -1.35
C TRP A 238 18.05 24.31 -2.45
N ARG A 239 19.02 24.67 -3.28
CA ARG A 239 18.76 25.34 -4.56
C ARG A 239 18.65 24.26 -5.62
N VAL A 240 17.45 24.03 -6.13
CA VAL A 240 17.19 22.99 -7.12
C VAL A 240 17.20 23.61 -8.51
N ALA A 241 17.88 22.97 -9.46
CA ALA A 241 17.92 23.44 -10.84
C ALA A 241 16.53 23.28 -11.48
N GLY A 242 16.02 24.33 -12.12
CA GLY A 242 14.69 24.32 -12.73
C GLY A 242 13.53 24.51 -11.75
N ASP A 243 13.82 24.89 -10.49
CA ASP A 243 12.80 25.23 -9.51
C ASP A 243 12.14 26.56 -9.90
N THR A 244 11.08 26.47 -10.69
CA THR A 244 10.08 27.54 -10.77
C THR A 244 9.14 27.33 -9.59
N ASP A 245 8.88 28.36 -8.78
CA ASP A 245 7.99 28.38 -7.58
C ASP A 245 6.53 27.87 -7.82
N SER A 246 6.24 27.21 -8.95
CA SER A 246 4.97 26.69 -9.41
C SER A 246 4.66 25.24 -9.00
N GLY A 247 5.43 24.64 -8.10
CA GLY A 247 5.07 23.36 -7.51
C GLY A 247 3.79 23.51 -6.68
N LEU A 248 2.73 22.76 -7.00
CA LEU A 248 1.53 22.73 -6.15
C LEU A 248 1.94 22.28 -4.75
N THR A 249 1.79 23.16 -3.76
CA THR A 249 2.01 22.83 -2.36
C THR A 249 1.14 21.63 -2.01
N PRO A 250 1.72 20.49 -1.58
CA PRO A 250 0.92 19.32 -1.24
C PRO A 250 -0.10 19.69 -0.16
N LEU A 251 -1.35 19.24 -0.33
CA LEU A 251 -2.35 19.30 0.72
C LEU A 251 -1.87 18.45 1.90
N LYS A 252 -1.72 19.06 3.07
CA LYS A 252 -1.24 18.41 4.29
C LYS A 252 -2.24 18.59 5.42
N GLY A 253 -2.30 17.61 6.31
CA GLY A 253 -3.07 17.74 7.54
C GLY A 253 -2.53 18.85 8.43
N GLY A 254 -3.43 19.52 9.16
CA GLY A 254 -3.04 20.52 10.15
C GLY A 254 -2.28 19.95 11.35
N PRO A 255 -1.75 20.84 12.22
CA PRO A 255 -1.18 20.43 13.51
C PRO A 255 -2.24 19.69 14.34
N VAL A 256 -1.80 18.70 15.13
CA VAL A 256 -2.73 17.95 15.98
C VAL A 256 -3.16 18.81 17.16
N ASP A 257 -4.47 18.98 17.32
CA ASP A 257 -5.06 19.49 18.56
C ASP A 257 -5.11 18.36 19.59
N SER A 258 -4.27 18.46 20.61
CA SER A 258 -4.16 17.46 21.69
C SER A 258 -5.39 17.40 22.59
N GLN A 259 -6.27 18.40 22.60
CA GLN A 259 -7.52 18.39 23.37
C GLN A 259 -8.64 17.73 22.57
N ALA A 260 -8.78 18.12 21.30
CA ALA A 260 -9.79 17.53 20.41
C ALA A 260 -9.45 16.06 20.05
N LEU A 261 -8.17 15.70 20.00
CA LEU A 261 -7.68 14.38 19.58
C LEU A 261 -8.18 13.99 18.17
N VAL A 262 -8.17 14.97 17.26
CA VAL A 262 -8.51 14.80 15.85
C VAL A 262 -7.25 14.93 15.03
N VAL A 263 -7.00 13.94 14.17
CA VAL A 263 -5.85 13.91 13.26
C VAL A 263 -6.33 14.15 11.84
N GLU A 264 -5.75 15.17 11.19
CA GLU A 264 -5.96 15.42 9.77
C GLU A 264 -4.86 14.74 8.95
N LEU A 265 -5.20 14.14 7.81
CA LEU A 265 -4.23 13.59 6.86
C LEU A 265 -4.52 14.09 5.45
N GLY A 266 -3.52 14.68 4.81
CA GLY A 266 -3.56 14.98 3.38
C GLY A 266 -3.21 13.77 2.51
N PRO A 267 -3.41 13.86 1.19
CA PRO A 267 -3.03 12.81 0.24
C PRO A 267 -1.59 12.31 0.44
N MET A 268 -1.42 10.99 0.41
CA MET A 268 -0.16 10.26 0.66
C MET A 268 0.52 10.46 2.03
N GLU A 269 -0.03 11.24 2.96
CA GLU A 269 0.59 11.42 4.27
C GLU A 269 0.58 10.13 5.10
N ILE A 270 1.66 9.90 5.86
CA ILE A 270 1.70 8.97 6.98
C ILE A 270 2.07 9.79 8.21
N ARG A 271 1.22 9.74 9.23
CA ARG A 271 1.45 10.41 10.52
C ARG A 271 1.66 9.36 11.61
N THR A 272 2.70 9.58 12.42
CA THR A 272 3.16 8.66 13.46
C THR A 272 2.96 9.29 14.83
N PHE A 273 2.38 8.54 15.74
CA PHE A 273 2.05 9.00 17.08
C PHE A 273 2.48 8.00 18.15
N LEU A 274 2.92 8.54 19.28
CA LEU A 274 3.07 7.80 20.54
C LEU A 274 1.93 8.22 21.48
N LEU A 275 1.18 7.24 21.97
CA LEU A 275 0.04 7.41 22.86
C LEU A 275 0.35 6.84 24.24
N LYS A 276 -0.18 7.48 25.28
CA LYS A 276 -0.34 6.89 26.61
C LYS A 276 -1.79 6.91 27.03
N PHE A 277 -2.22 5.87 27.72
CA PHE A 277 -3.59 5.68 28.21
C PHE A 277 -3.69 5.77 29.73
#